data_AF-A0A7W1EBQ3-F1
#
_entry.id   AF-A0A7W1EBQ3-F1
#
_cell.length_a   1.000
_cell.length_b   1.000
_cell.length_c   1.000
_cell.angle_alpha   90.00
_cell.angle_beta   90.00
_cell.angle_gamma   90.00
#
_symmetry.space_group_name_H-M   'P 1'
#
loop_
_entity.id
_entity.type
_entity.pdbx_description
1 polymer ?
#
loop_
_entity_poly.entity_id
_entity_poly.type
_entity_poly.pdbx_seq_one_letter_code
_entity_poly.pdbx_strand_id
1 'polypeptide(L)'
;MLWRPLDTVTEYYGSVLTSSRDLRTDACCDTAVSSPLVRAAVSHVHPEVTGRYYGCGLVAPDALDGLTVLDLGSGSGRDAYVLAQLVGERGRVIGVDATARQVDVATRHLAWHAERFGYRSSNVEFHLGDIARLDALPH
;
A
#
# COMPACT_ATOMS: atom_id res chain seq x y z
N MET A 1 3.50 29.16 -16.16
CA MET A 1 2.50 28.21 -15.64
C MET A 1 3.11 26.83 -15.78
N LEU A 2 3.92 26.42 -14.79
CA LEU A 2 4.62 25.13 -14.81
C LEU A 2 3.63 24.06 -14.39
N TRP A 3 3.15 23.28 -15.35
CA TRP A 3 2.38 22.07 -15.10
C TRP A 3 3.25 21.06 -14.33
N ARG A 4 2.93 20.80 -13.06
CA ARG A 4 3.63 19.79 -12.24
C ARG A 4 2.82 18.50 -12.28
N PRO A 5 3.32 17.43 -12.92
CA PRO A 5 2.58 16.17 -13.06
C PRO A 5 2.10 15.57 -11.72
N LEU A 6 2.86 15.77 -10.64
CA LEU A 6 2.53 15.28 -9.30
C LEU A 6 1.25 15.88 -8.74
N ASP A 7 1.02 17.19 -8.93
CA ASP A 7 -0.15 17.86 -8.37
C ASP A 7 -1.44 17.29 -9.01
N THR A 8 -1.40 17.00 -10.32
CA THR A 8 -2.50 16.35 -11.05
C THR A 8 -2.73 14.90 -10.59
N VAL A 9 -1.66 14.15 -10.33
CA VAL A 9 -1.75 12.75 -9.86
C VAL A 9 -2.31 12.70 -8.44
N THR A 10 -1.80 13.54 -7.52
CA THR A 10 -2.26 13.61 -6.13
C THR A 10 -3.72 14.05 -6.05
N GLU A 11 -4.15 15.01 -6.89
CA GLU A 11 -5.55 15.42 -6.95
C GLU A 11 -6.45 14.28 -7.47
N TYR A 12 -6.05 13.59 -8.54
CA TYR A 12 -6.82 12.48 -9.10
C TYR A 12 -7.05 11.33 -8.09
N TYR A 13 -6.01 10.87 -7.40
CA TYR A 13 -6.12 9.79 -6.40
C TYR A 13 -6.58 10.25 -5.01
N GLY A 14 -6.54 11.55 -4.71
CA GLY A 14 -6.90 12.12 -3.41
C GLY A 14 -8.32 12.68 -3.29
N SER A 15 -8.82 13.33 -4.36
CA SER A 15 -10.11 14.03 -4.35
C SER A 15 -11.10 13.50 -5.39
N VAL A 16 -10.64 13.02 -6.55
CA VAL A 16 -11.53 12.54 -7.63
C VAL A 16 -11.98 11.09 -7.41
N LEU A 17 -11.09 10.22 -6.94
CA LEU A 17 -11.42 8.82 -6.66
C LEU A 17 -11.85 8.64 -5.19
N THR A 18 -13.08 8.19 -4.97
CA THR A 18 -13.60 7.85 -3.63
C THR A 18 -13.66 6.34 -3.40
N SER A 19 -13.77 5.57 -4.48
CA SER A 19 -13.75 4.11 -4.47
C SER A 19 -13.09 3.54 -5.73
N SER A 20 -12.70 2.26 -5.71
CA SER A 20 -12.19 1.54 -6.89
C SER A 20 -13.19 1.46 -8.07
N ARG A 21 -14.47 1.82 -7.85
CA ARG A 21 -15.49 1.91 -8.90
C ARG A 21 -15.43 3.22 -9.70
N ASP A 22 -14.68 4.21 -9.24
CA ASP A 22 -14.57 5.53 -9.88
C ASP A 22 -13.46 5.59 -10.94
N LEU A 23 -12.72 4.50 -11.13
CA LEU A 23 -11.66 4.38 -12.14
C LEU A 23 -12.21 4.60 -13.55
N ARG A 24 -11.66 5.60 -14.26
CA ARG A 24 -12.06 5.95 -15.63
C ARG A 24 -11.35 5.12 -16.72
N THR A 25 -10.64 4.06 -16.35
CA THR A 25 -9.88 3.22 -17.28
C THR A 25 -9.85 1.76 -16.85
N ASP A 26 -9.86 0.88 -17.83
CA ASP A 26 -9.91 -0.59 -17.73
C ASP A 26 -8.62 -1.25 -17.21
N ALA A 27 -7.66 -0.44 -16.74
CA ALA A 27 -6.31 -0.87 -16.36
C ALA A 27 -6.25 -1.73 -15.08
N CYS A 28 -7.34 -1.83 -14.31
CA CYS A 28 -7.41 -2.56 -13.04
C CYS A 28 -8.06 -3.95 -13.14
N CYS A 29 -7.86 -4.66 -14.25
CA CYS A 29 -8.43 -5.99 -14.46
C CYS A 29 -7.37 -7.00 -14.88
N ASP A 30 -6.46 -7.36 -13.97
CA ASP A 30 -5.76 -8.64 -14.11
C ASP A 30 -5.52 -9.31 -12.74
N THR A 31 -6.61 -9.85 -12.17
CA THR A 31 -6.59 -10.62 -10.92
C THR A 31 -6.02 -12.05 -11.10
N ALA A 32 -5.48 -12.39 -12.28
CA ALA A 32 -5.27 -13.78 -12.69
C ALA A 32 -3.98 -14.44 -12.17
N VAL A 33 -3.03 -13.73 -11.55
CA VAL A 33 -1.70 -14.31 -11.19
C VAL A 33 -1.26 -14.04 -9.75
N SER A 34 -2.18 -14.11 -8.78
CA SER A 34 -1.76 -14.10 -7.36
C SER A 34 -1.45 -15.52 -6.88
N SER A 35 -0.39 -15.72 -6.10
CA SER A 35 -0.15 -17.01 -5.44
C SER A 35 -1.26 -17.28 -4.39
N PRO A 36 -1.56 -18.54 -4.04
CA PRO A 36 -2.52 -18.86 -2.99
C PRO A 36 -2.22 -18.14 -1.66
N LEU A 37 -0.93 -17.96 -1.38
CA LEU A 37 -0.44 -17.29 -0.19
C LEU A 37 -0.81 -15.79 -0.21
N VAL A 38 -0.60 -15.11 -1.34
CA VAL A 38 -1.04 -13.70 -1.52
C VAL A 38 -2.56 -13.56 -1.37
N ARG A 39 -3.35 -14.49 -1.93
CA ARG A 39 -4.82 -14.46 -1.76
C ARG A 39 -5.25 -14.61 -0.31
N ALA A 40 -4.62 -15.52 0.44
CA ALA A 40 -4.90 -15.68 1.86
C ALA A 40 -4.54 -14.41 2.64
N ALA A 41 -3.38 -13.82 2.36
CA ALA A 41 -2.94 -12.58 3.01
C ALA A 41 -3.88 -11.39 2.73
N VAL A 42 -4.41 -11.24 1.51
CA VAL A 42 -5.39 -10.19 1.17
C VAL A 42 -6.65 -10.28 2.03
N SER A 43 -7.09 -11.49 2.40
CA SER A 43 -8.28 -11.69 3.24
C SER A 43 -8.11 -11.19 4.68
N HIS A 44 -6.87 -10.90 5.09
CA HIS A 44 -6.52 -10.36 6.40
C HIS A 44 -6.28 -8.85 6.38
N VAL A 45 -6.53 -8.17 5.25
CA VAL A 45 -6.39 -6.72 5.13
C VAL A 45 -7.71 -6.03 5.42
N HIS A 46 -7.66 -4.93 6.18
CA HIS A 46 -8.85 -4.19 6.58
C HIS A 46 -9.69 -3.74 5.36
N PRO A 47 -11.03 -3.85 5.39
CA PRO A 47 -11.89 -3.53 4.25
C PRO A 47 -11.75 -2.10 3.70
N GLU A 48 -11.46 -1.13 4.57
CA GLU A 48 -11.23 0.25 4.12
C GLU A 48 -9.93 0.40 3.33
N VAL A 49 -8.89 -0.36 3.71
CA VAL A 49 -7.62 -0.37 2.98
C VAL A 49 -7.83 -0.99 1.60
N THR A 50 -8.51 -2.13 1.51
CA THR A 50 -8.77 -2.82 0.23
C THR A 50 -9.76 -2.07 -0.67
N GLY A 51 -10.74 -1.38 -0.09
CA GLY A 51 -11.75 -0.61 -0.83
C GLY A 51 -11.20 0.60 -1.62
N ARG A 52 -9.96 1.02 -1.34
CA ARG A 52 -9.25 2.11 -2.03
C ARG A 52 -8.04 1.63 -2.82
N TYR A 53 -8.07 0.38 -3.27
CA TYR A 53 -6.99 -0.17 -4.08
C TYR A 53 -7.19 0.10 -5.57
N TYR A 54 -6.12 0.55 -6.23
CA TYR A 54 -6.10 0.94 -7.65
C TYR A 54 -4.94 0.29 -8.43
N GLY A 55 -4.36 -0.81 -7.94
CA GLY A 55 -3.22 -1.50 -8.58
C GLY A 55 -3.61 -2.72 -9.43
N CYS A 56 -2.62 -3.35 -10.07
CA CYS A 56 -2.81 -4.49 -11.00
C CYS A 56 -2.59 -5.89 -10.35
N GLY A 57 -2.27 -5.94 -9.06
CA GLY A 57 -2.05 -7.19 -8.30
C GLY A 57 -0.61 -7.28 -7.81
N LEU A 58 -0.40 -7.94 -6.66
CA LEU A 58 0.93 -8.10 -6.06
C LEU A 58 1.63 -9.36 -6.57
N VAL A 59 2.79 -9.19 -7.20
CA VAL A 59 3.74 -10.27 -7.48
C VAL A 59 4.81 -10.22 -6.38
N ALA A 60 4.74 -11.16 -5.44
CA ALA A 60 5.69 -11.27 -4.34
C ALA A 60 6.69 -12.42 -4.59
N PRO A 61 8.00 -12.22 -4.36
CA PRO A 61 8.98 -13.31 -4.33
C PRO A 61 8.66 -14.34 -3.23
N ASP A 62 9.06 -15.60 -3.43
CA ASP A 62 8.80 -16.68 -2.47
C ASP A 62 9.62 -16.56 -1.16
N ALA A 63 10.72 -15.79 -1.16
CA ALA A 63 11.66 -15.68 -0.04
C ALA A 63 11.68 -14.26 0.54
N LEU A 64 10.68 -13.93 1.38
CA LEU A 64 10.56 -12.61 2.02
C LEU A 64 10.74 -12.61 3.54
N ASP A 65 10.76 -13.78 4.21
CA ASP A 65 10.85 -13.86 5.67
C ASP A 65 12.04 -13.06 6.23
N GLY A 66 11.76 -12.16 7.17
CA GLY A 66 12.73 -11.29 7.82
C GLY A 66 13.27 -10.15 6.97
N LEU A 67 12.87 -10.00 5.70
CA LEU A 67 13.37 -8.92 4.84
C LEU A 67 12.72 -7.57 5.15
N THR A 68 13.41 -6.51 4.71
CA THR A 68 12.83 -5.15 4.64
C THR A 68 12.39 -4.87 3.20
N VAL A 69 11.15 -4.46 3.02
CA VAL A 69 10.54 -4.17 1.71
C VAL A 69 10.11 -2.70 1.64
N LEU A 70 10.38 -2.07 0.51
CA LEU A 70 9.91 -0.71 0.18
C LEU A 70 8.81 -0.80 -0.88
N ASP A 71 7.64 -0.26 -0.57
CA ASP A 71 6.46 -0.17 -1.43
C ASP A 71 6.28 1.28 -1.91
N LEU A 72 6.47 1.50 -3.22
CA LEU A 72 6.45 2.84 -3.84
C LEU A 72 5.09 3.08 -4.51
N GLY A 73 4.39 4.13 -4.07
CA GLY A 73 2.99 4.34 -4.45
C GLY A 73 2.06 3.44 -3.64
N SER A 74 2.31 3.30 -2.34
CA SER A 74 1.64 2.32 -1.47
C SER A 74 0.14 2.57 -1.30
N GLY A 75 -0.36 3.75 -1.66
CA GLY A 75 -1.76 4.13 -1.52
C GLY A 75 -2.26 3.95 -0.09
N SER A 76 -3.44 3.33 0.05
CA SER A 76 -4.05 3.00 1.34
C SER A 76 -3.33 1.86 2.08
N GLY A 77 -2.31 1.25 1.48
CA GLY A 77 -1.43 0.26 2.12
C GLY A 77 -1.80 -1.20 1.86
N ARG A 78 -2.67 -1.53 0.90
CA ARG A 78 -3.07 -2.93 0.64
C ARG A 78 -1.86 -3.84 0.45
N ASP A 79 -0.97 -3.50 -0.47
CA ASP A 79 0.16 -4.34 -0.83
C ASP A 79 1.19 -4.36 0.29
N ALA A 80 1.46 -3.21 0.93
CA ALA A 80 2.27 -3.14 2.14
C ALA A 80 1.77 -4.08 3.26
N TYR A 81 0.47 -4.14 3.53
CA TYR A 81 -0.11 -5.04 4.56
C TYR A 81 -0.16 -6.51 4.13
N VAL A 82 -0.20 -6.80 2.82
CA VAL A 82 0.01 -8.17 2.33
C VAL A 82 1.46 -8.57 2.56
N LEU A 83 2.41 -7.75 2.12
CA LEU A 83 3.85 -7.95 2.29
C LEU A 83 4.24 -8.09 3.76
N ALA A 84 3.58 -7.35 4.66
CA ALA A 84 3.77 -7.43 6.10
C ALA A 84 3.62 -8.85 6.67
N GLN A 85 2.67 -9.62 6.13
CA GLN A 85 2.45 -11.02 6.49
C GLN A 85 3.53 -11.94 5.88
N LEU A 86 4.05 -11.58 4.70
CA LEU A 86 5.06 -12.37 3.97
C LEU A 86 6.45 -12.23 4.56
N VAL A 87 6.81 -11.02 5.01
CA VAL A 87 8.09 -10.74 5.66
C VAL A 87 8.10 -11.20 7.12
N GLY A 88 6.93 -11.48 7.70
CA GLY A 88 6.78 -11.94 9.08
C GLY A 88 7.07 -10.86 10.13
N GLU A 89 6.84 -11.18 11.40
CA GLU A 89 6.99 -10.24 12.53
C GLU A 89 8.41 -9.65 12.65
N ARG A 90 9.43 -10.37 12.18
CA ARG A 90 10.84 -9.91 12.19
C ARG A 90 11.22 -9.06 10.98
N GLY A 91 10.43 -9.12 9.91
CA GLY A 91 10.63 -8.30 8.72
C GLY A 91 10.03 -6.90 8.89
N ARG A 92 10.14 -6.08 7.84
CA ARG A 92 9.63 -4.71 7.85
C ARG A 92 9.12 -4.29 6.49
N VAL A 93 8.07 -3.48 6.45
CA VAL A 93 7.56 -2.88 5.22
C VAL A 93 7.47 -1.36 5.38
N ILE A 94 7.97 -0.63 4.39
CA ILE A 94 7.93 0.82 4.32
C ILE A 94 7.07 1.20 3.11
N GLY A 95 5.92 1.82 3.33
CA GLY A 95 5.11 2.38 2.26
C GLY A 95 5.43 3.86 2.05
N VAL A 96 5.57 4.29 0.80
CA VAL A 96 5.69 5.71 0.44
C VAL A 96 4.60 6.06 -0.55
N ASP A 97 3.81 7.09 -0.26
CA ASP A 97 2.80 7.62 -1.18
C ASP A 97 2.73 9.14 -1.12
N ALA A 98 2.43 9.77 -2.26
CA ALA A 98 2.34 11.23 -2.36
C ALA A 98 0.98 11.79 -1.90
N THR A 99 0.01 10.93 -1.55
CA THR A 99 -1.37 11.30 -1.26
C THR A 99 -1.66 11.22 0.24
N ALA A 100 -1.69 12.37 0.92
CA ALA A 100 -1.89 12.44 2.38
C ALA A 100 -3.12 11.67 2.88
N ARG A 101 -4.23 11.71 2.14
CA ARG A 101 -5.47 10.98 2.48
C ARG A 101 -5.31 9.47 2.42
N GLN A 102 -4.48 8.96 1.50
CA GLN A 102 -4.21 7.53 1.37
C GLN A 102 -3.29 7.08 2.51
N VAL A 103 -2.23 7.84 2.79
CA VAL A 103 -1.32 7.62 3.92
C VAL A 103 -2.04 7.66 5.26
N ASP A 104 -3.03 8.56 5.46
CA ASP A 104 -3.86 8.59 6.66
C ASP A 104 -4.65 7.30 6.87
N VAL A 105 -5.31 6.80 5.81
CA VAL A 105 -6.00 5.50 5.87
C VAL A 105 -5.03 4.37 6.14
N ALA A 106 -3.87 4.36 5.48
CA ALA A 106 -2.86 3.35 5.71
C ALA A 106 -2.40 3.34 7.18
N THR A 107 -2.06 4.52 7.71
CA THR A 107 -1.47 4.69 9.05
C THR A 107 -2.45 4.39 10.18
N ARG A 108 -3.72 4.81 10.07
CA ARG A 108 -4.70 4.60 11.15
C ARG A 108 -5.06 3.12 11.37
N HIS A 109 -4.75 2.26 10.41
CA HIS A 109 -5.01 0.81 10.47
C HIS A 109 -3.80 -0.02 10.93
N LEU A 110 -2.69 0.61 11.35
CA LEU A 110 -1.48 -0.10 11.78
C LEU A 110 -1.73 -1.05 12.96
N ALA A 111 -2.39 -0.56 14.01
CA ALA A 111 -2.69 -1.35 15.20
C ALA A 111 -3.64 -2.52 14.89
N TRP A 112 -4.66 -2.28 14.06
CA TRP A 112 -5.61 -3.30 13.64
C TRP A 112 -4.92 -4.46 12.92
N HIS A 113 -4.00 -4.16 11.99
CA HIS A 113 -3.27 -5.19 11.25
C HIS A 113 -2.27 -5.94 12.14
N ALA A 114 -1.56 -5.25 13.02
CA ALA A 114 -0.68 -5.91 13.99
C ALA A 114 -1.44 -6.94 14.84
N GLU A 115 -2.61 -6.57 15.37
CA GLU A 115 -3.48 -7.48 16.10
C GLU A 115 -3.98 -8.63 15.21
N ARG A 116 -4.46 -8.32 14.00
CA ARG A 116 -4.98 -9.31 13.05
C ARG A 116 -3.94 -10.36 12.64
N PHE A 117 -2.67 -9.98 12.60
CA PHE A 117 -1.54 -10.84 12.24
C PHE A 117 -0.92 -11.53 13.46
N GLY A 118 -1.32 -11.16 14.68
CA GLY A 118 -0.79 -11.72 15.93
C GLY A 118 0.60 -11.19 16.30
N TYR A 119 0.96 -9.99 15.84
CA TYR A 119 2.26 -9.36 16.11
C TYR A 119 2.19 -8.43 17.32
N ARG A 120 3.30 -8.28 18.04
CA ARG A 120 3.37 -7.38 19.22
C ARG A 120 3.20 -5.91 18.85
N SER A 121 3.65 -5.54 17.65
CA SER A 121 3.57 -4.19 17.10
C SER A 121 3.50 -4.27 15.58
N SER A 122 3.05 -3.20 14.92
CA SER A 122 3.10 -3.14 13.46
C SER A 122 4.54 -3.28 12.97
N ASN A 123 4.75 -4.12 11.96
CA ASN A 123 5.99 -4.20 11.20
C ASN A 123 5.94 -3.36 9.90
N VAL A 124 4.92 -2.51 9.78
CA VAL A 124 4.70 -1.60 8.65
C VAL A 124 4.79 -0.16 9.12
N GLU A 125 5.32 0.71 8.28
CA GLU A 125 5.21 2.16 8.42
C GLU A 125 4.88 2.82 7.07
N PHE A 126 4.32 4.02 7.13
CA PHE A 126 3.95 4.79 5.95
C PHE A 126 4.51 6.21 6.02
N HIS A 127 5.03 6.68 4.88
CA HIS A 127 5.58 8.02 4.73
C HIS A 127 4.84 8.77 3.63
N LEU A 128 4.49 10.03 3.91
CA LEU A 128 4.02 10.96 2.89
C LEU A 128 5.23 11.50 2.14
N GLY A 129 5.33 11.21 0.84
CA GLY A 129 6.46 11.69 0.05
C GLY A 129 6.35 11.41 -1.43
N ASP A 130 7.20 12.10 -2.18
CA ASP A 130 7.37 11.89 -3.62
C ASP A 130 8.35 10.75 -3.86
N ILE A 131 7.89 9.69 -4.52
CA ILE A 131 8.71 8.52 -4.87
C ILE A 131 9.90 8.88 -5.79
N ALA A 132 9.85 10.01 -6.50
CA ALA A 132 10.97 10.52 -7.28
C ALA A 132 12.04 11.22 -6.42
N ARG A 133 11.79 11.44 -5.13
CA ARG A 133 12.64 12.19 -4.19
C ARG A 133 12.72 11.53 -2.81
N LEU A 134 13.10 10.25 -2.79
CA LEU A 134 13.23 9.49 -1.55
C LEU A 134 14.29 10.07 -0.58
N ASP A 135 15.27 10.80 -1.11
CA ASP A 135 16.29 11.53 -0.34
C ASP A 135 15.72 12.68 0.50
N ALA A 136 14.53 13.17 0.17
CA ALA A 136 13.84 14.23 0.89
C ALA A 136 12.87 13.72 1.97
N LEU A 137 12.76 12.40 2.16
CA LEU A 137 11.93 11.83 3.22
C LEU A 137 12.52 12.15 4.60
N PRO A 138 11.67 12.41 5.62
CA PRO A 138 12.14 12.61 6.98
C PRO A 138 12.88 11.36 7.49
N HIS A 139 14.00 11.59 8.19
CA HIS A 139 14.82 10.55 8.82
C HIS A 139 14.32 10.18 10.21
#